data_AF-A0A960QGM7-F1
#
_entry.id   AF-A0A960QGM7-F1
#
_cell.length_a   1.000
_cell.length_b   1.000
_cell.length_c   1.000
_cell.angle_alpha   90.00
_cell.angle_beta   90.00
_cell.angle_gamma   90.00
#
_symmetry.space_group_name_H-M   'P 1'
#
loop_
_entity.id
_entity.type
_entity.pdbx_description
1 polymer ?
#
loop_
_entity_poly.entity_id
_entity_poly.type
_entity_poly.pdbx_seq_one_letter_code
_entity_poly.pdbx_strand_id
1 'polypeptide(L)'
;MNAESGQEQNRADAIARIGASDAAAAATFFPPERLGGLLFEEAWLDWLEKDFVAWLGSKFIEIHLAAGRMASDRIAEIDHEIDAALSETARRRSRAAAMPYLEGRTEVRRQPQWVKFLRAQKAGEIPGHLTSIFALQAALFHLPLLPALTAYVNFEGANGLAAMAGGERLDPETFAIRHPEGLEAARRVFRLSWDDDDSASPTGHLACV
;
A
#
# COMPACT_ATOMS: atom_id res chain seq x y z
N MET A 1 19.24 12.00 7.96
CA MET A 1 18.47 10.74 8.03
C MET A 1 19.18 9.85 9.04
N ASN A 2 18.57 9.58 10.20
CA ASN A 2 19.21 8.80 11.25
C ASN A 2 19.41 7.35 10.77
N ALA A 3 20.51 6.69 11.15
CA ALA A 3 20.81 5.32 10.73
C ALA A 3 19.65 4.34 11.05
N GLU A 4 18.95 4.56 12.16
CA GLU A 4 17.76 3.78 12.55
C GLU A 4 16.59 3.95 11.57
N SER A 5 16.33 5.18 11.09
CA SER A 5 15.26 5.42 10.11
C SER A 5 15.51 4.75 8.76
N GLY A 6 16.78 4.59 8.37
CA GLY A 6 17.15 3.84 7.17
C GLY A 6 16.96 2.33 7.35
N GLN A 7 17.26 1.78 8.53
CA GLN A 7 17.05 0.36 8.84
C GLN A 7 15.57 -0.01 8.89
N GLU A 8 14.72 0.86 9.43
CA GLU A 8 13.26 0.65 9.46
C GLU A 8 12.65 0.65 8.06
N GLN A 9 13.09 1.57 7.19
CA GLN A 9 12.67 1.60 5.79
C GLN A 9 13.08 0.31 5.06
N ASN A 10 14.35 -0.10 5.18
CA ASN A 10 14.86 -1.31 4.55
C ASN A 10 14.10 -2.57 5.04
N ARG A 11 13.72 -2.60 6.32
CA ARG A 11 12.91 -3.68 6.88
C ARG A 11 11.48 -3.67 6.33
N ALA A 12 10.88 -2.50 6.18
CA ALA A 12 9.55 -2.36 5.56
C ALA A 12 9.57 -2.82 4.11
N ASP A 13 10.57 -2.42 3.34
CA ASP A 13 10.74 -2.83 1.94
C ASP A 13 11.03 -4.34 1.80
N ALA A 14 11.76 -4.94 2.74
CA ALA A 14 12.00 -6.38 2.78
C ALA A 14 10.70 -7.14 3.11
N ILE A 15 9.96 -6.71 4.13
CA ILE A 15 8.69 -7.33 4.54
C ILE A 15 7.62 -7.16 3.45
N ALA A 16 7.57 -6.01 2.79
CA ALA A 16 6.76 -5.77 1.60
C ALA A 16 7.09 -6.72 0.44
N ARG A 17 8.20 -7.48 0.49
CA ARG A 17 8.61 -8.42 -0.56
C ARG A 17 8.53 -9.90 -0.17
N ILE A 18 8.46 -10.26 1.12
CA ILE A 18 8.36 -11.65 1.60
C ILE A 18 7.24 -12.42 0.90
N GLY A 19 7.54 -13.22 -0.12
CA GLY A 19 6.51 -14.02 -0.79
C GLY A 19 5.63 -13.25 -1.78
N ALA A 20 6.06 -12.11 -2.31
CA ALA A 20 5.45 -11.61 -3.56
C ALA A 20 5.94 -12.49 -4.72
N SER A 21 5.03 -13.11 -5.48
CA SER A 21 5.41 -13.83 -6.71
C SER A 21 5.77 -12.84 -7.82
N ASP A 22 6.53 -13.29 -8.83
CA ASP A 22 6.80 -12.47 -10.03
C ASP A 22 5.50 -12.12 -10.79
N ALA A 23 4.43 -12.89 -10.61
CA ALA A 23 3.11 -12.58 -11.14
C ALA A 23 2.39 -11.44 -10.37
N ALA A 24 2.82 -11.12 -9.15
CA ALA A 24 2.34 -9.95 -8.39
C ALA A 24 2.87 -8.63 -8.97
N ALA A 25 3.74 -8.71 -9.98
CA ALA A 25 4.40 -7.60 -10.63
C ALA A 25 3.53 -6.85 -11.66
N ALA A 26 2.21 -7.10 -11.71
CA ALA A 26 1.32 -6.29 -12.52
C ALA A 26 1.14 -4.93 -11.84
N ALA A 27 1.71 -3.87 -12.41
CA ALA A 27 1.49 -2.50 -11.94
C ALA A 27 -0.01 -2.20 -11.87
N THR A 28 -0.50 -1.81 -10.70
CA THR A 28 -1.93 -1.49 -10.52
C THR A 28 -2.32 -0.27 -11.36
N PHE A 29 -1.40 0.71 -11.41
CA PHE A 29 -1.69 2.06 -11.87
C PHE A 29 -0.88 2.53 -13.08
N PHE A 30 0.11 1.75 -13.58
CA PHE A 30 1.00 2.17 -14.68
C PHE A 30 0.97 1.22 -15.88
N PRO A 31 -0.17 1.11 -16.55
CA PRO A 31 -0.24 0.36 -17.78
C PRO A 31 0.33 1.18 -18.96
N PRO A 32 0.79 0.52 -20.04
CA PRO A 32 1.21 1.19 -21.26
C PRO A 32 0.16 2.18 -21.81
N GLU A 33 -1.13 1.89 -21.64
CA GLU A 33 -2.20 2.76 -22.14
C GLU A 33 -2.40 4.06 -21.34
N ARG A 34 -2.06 4.08 -20.03
CA ARG A 34 -2.21 5.28 -19.18
C ARG A 34 -1.10 6.29 -19.44
N LEU A 35 0.01 5.82 -20.02
CA LEU A 35 1.13 6.68 -20.34
C LEU A 35 0.81 7.54 -21.55
N GLY A 36 0.04 7.07 -22.54
CA GLY A 36 -0.39 7.93 -23.65
C GLY A 36 0.78 8.62 -24.39
N GLY A 37 1.99 8.07 -24.31
CA GLY A 37 3.24 8.67 -24.82
C GLY A 37 4.07 9.47 -23.79
N LEU A 38 3.59 9.64 -22.56
CA LEU A 38 4.31 10.24 -21.43
C LEU A 38 5.46 9.34 -20.98
N LEU A 39 6.48 9.97 -20.40
CA LEU A 39 7.55 9.27 -19.70
C LEU A 39 6.98 8.65 -18.40
N PHE A 40 7.57 7.52 -17.97
CA PHE A 40 7.13 6.82 -16.76
C PHE A 40 7.13 7.77 -15.55
N GLU A 41 8.16 8.60 -15.43
CA GLU A 41 8.35 9.55 -14.33
C GLU A 41 7.20 10.55 -14.25
N GLU A 42 6.69 11.04 -15.38
CA GLU A 42 5.58 11.99 -15.43
C GLU A 42 4.28 11.35 -14.96
N ALA A 43 3.97 10.13 -15.43
CA ALA A 43 2.78 9.41 -14.99
C ALA A 43 2.86 8.96 -13.53
N TRP A 44 4.06 8.62 -13.05
CA TRP A 44 4.32 8.30 -11.65
C TRP A 44 4.02 9.49 -10.74
N LEU A 45 4.55 10.67 -11.08
CA LEU A 45 4.28 11.91 -10.35
C LEU A 45 2.79 12.30 -10.40
N ASP A 46 2.13 12.12 -11.55
CA ASP A 46 0.70 12.40 -11.69
C ASP A 46 -0.14 11.51 -10.78
N TRP A 47 0.15 10.21 -10.72
CA TRP A 47 -0.50 9.27 -9.80
C TRP A 47 -0.23 9.63 -8.33
N LEU A 48 1.02 9.99 -8.00
CA LEU A 48 1.37 10.40 -6.63
C LEU A 48 0.49 11.55 -6.17
N GLU A 49 0.33 12.60 -6.97
CA GLU A 49 -0.44 13.77 -6.56
C GLU A 49 -1.96 13.55 -6.64
N LYS A 50 -2.47 12.99 -7.75
CA LYS A 50 -3.91 12.90 -8.01
C LYS A 50 -4.60 11.75 -7.33
N ASP A 51 -3.89 10.65 -7.10
CA ASP A 51 -4.47 9.44 -6.51
C ASP A 51 -3.91 9.21 -5.11
N PHE A 52 -2.58 9.07 -4.97
CA PHE A 52 -1.98 8.69 -3.70
C PHE A 52 -2.12 9.75 -2.62
N VAL A 53 -1.64 10.95 -2.86
CA VAL A 53 -1.69 12.06 -1.88
C VAL A 53 -3.12 12.54 -1.67
N ALA A 54 -3.92 12.60 -2.74
CA ALA A 54 -5.28 13.14 -2.68
C ALA A 54 -6.24 12.28 -1.84
N TRP A 55 -6.16 10.95 -1.92
CA TRP A 55 -7.14 10.09 -1.23
C TRP A 55 -6.66 8.67 -0.89
N LEU A 56 -5.82 8.02 -1.72
CA LEU A 56 -5.49 6.61 -1.51
C LEU A 56 -4.56 6.40 -0.31
N GLY A 57 -3.66 7.35 -0.06
CA GLY A 57 -2.72 7.33 1.06
C GLY A 57 -3.42 7.39 2.42
N SER A 58 -4.47 8.20 2.57
CA SER A 58 -5.26 8.22 3.81
C SER A 58 -6.00 6.90 4.03
N LYS A 59 -6.56 6.29 2.96
CA LYS A 59 -7.18 4.95 3.05
C LYS A 59 -6.19 3.87 3.47
N PHE A 60 -4.94 3.94 2.98
CA PHE A 60 -3.88 3.05 3.44
C PHE A 60 -3.64 3.20 4.96
N ILE A 61 -3.55 4.43 5.46
CA ILE A 61 -3.38 4.73 6.89
C ILE A 61 -4.54 4.17 7.71
N GLU A 62 -5.78 4.42 7.28
CA GLU A 62 -6.97 3.93 7.96
C GLU A 62 -6.97 2.40 8.08
N ILE A 63 -6.60 1.67 7.02
CA ILE A 63 -6.50 0.21 7.03
C ILE A 63 -5.40 -0.26 7.98
N HIS A 64 -4.22 0.37 7.92
CA HIS A 64 -3.08 0.00 8.78
C HIS A 64 -3.46 0.15 10.26
N LEU A 65 -4.08 1.27 10.63
CA LEU A 65 -4.54 1.51 12.00
C LEU A 65 -5.69 0.57 12.42
N ALA A 66 -6.65 0.30 11.52
CA ALA A 66 -7.74 -0.63 11.78
C ALA A 66 -7.22 -2.07 12.00
N ALA A 67 -6.23 -2.50 11.23
CA ALA A 67 -5.55 -3.78 11.40
C ALA A 67 -4.82 -3.88 12.74
N GLY A 68 -4.12 -2.81 13.16
CA GLY A 68 -3.51 -2.74 14.49
C GLY A 68 -4.52 -2.87 15.64
N ARG A 69 -5.76 -2.41 15.44
CA ARG A 69 -6.88 -2.51 16.40
C ARG A 69 -7.76 -3.75 16.22
N MET A 70 -7.36 -4.65 15.33
CA MET A 70 -8.13 -5.84 14.97
C MET A 70 -9.55 -5.58 14.42
N ALA A 71 -9.81 -4.39 13.87
CA ALA A 71 -11.11 -3.94 13.38
C ALA A 71 -11.38 -4.42 11.93
N SER A 72 -11.55 -5.73 11.75
CA SER A 72 -11.71 -6.36 10.42
C SER A 72 -12.89 -5.83 9.58
N ASP A 73 -13.99 -5.43 10.22
CA ASP A 73 -15.16 -4.94 9.51
C ASP A 73 -14.90 -3.52 8.95
N ARG A 74 -14.14 -2.69 9.69
CA ARG A 74 -13.70 -1.38 9.18
C ARG A 74 -12.76 -1.53 7.98
N ILE A 75 -11.89 -2.53 7.98
CA ILE A 75 -11.02 -2.80 6.82
C ILE A 75 -11.86 -3.14 5.59
N ALA A 76 -12.91 -3.94 5.75
CA ALA A 76 -13.83 -4.28 4.66
C ALA A 76 -14.55 -3.04 4.10
N GLU A 77 -15.04 -2.16 4.97
CA GLU A 77 -15.66 -0.89 4.56
C GLU A 77 -14.70 -0.04 3.73
N ILE A 78 -13.45 0.15 4.20
CA ILE A 78 -12.47 0.97 3.49
C ILE A 78 -12.09 0.34 2.14
N ASP A 79 -12.01 -0.99 2.06
CA ASP A 79 -11.74 -1.68 0.80
C ASP A 79 -12.87 -1.46 -0.24
N HIS A 80 -14.13 -1.41 0.21
CA HIS A 80 -15.26 -0.99 -0.64
C HIS A 80 -15.21 0.49 -1.02
N GLU A 81 -14.78 1.37 -0.12
CA GLU A 81 -14.58 2.79 -0.43
C GLU A 81 -13.52 2.98 -1.53
N ILE A 82 -12.41 2.23 -1.46
CA ILE A 82 -11.38 2.20 -2.52
C ILE A 82 -11.98 1.72 -3.84
N ASP A 83 -12.74 0.63 -3.80
CA ASP A 83 -13.36 0.06 -4.99
C ASP A 83 -14.29 1.04 -5.71
N ALA A 84 -15.08 1.78 -4.94
CA ALA A 84 -16.01 2.79 -5.46
C ALA A 84 -15.29 4.01 -6.05
N ALA A 85 -14.13 4.39 -5.50
CA ALA A 85 -13.35 5.54 -5.96
C ALA A 85 -12.53 5.24 -7.23
N LEU A 86 -12.13 3.99 -7.45
CA LEU A 86 -11.32 3.60 -8.60
C LEU A 86 -12.13 3.56 -9.90
N SER A 87 -11.50 4.01 -11.00
CA SER A 87 -11.99 3.71 -12.35
C SER A 87 -12.05 2.20 -12.59
N GLU A 88 -12.95 1.74 -13.46
CA GLU A 88 -13.14 0.30 -13.73
C GLU A 88 -11.83 -0.41 -14.14
N THR A 89 -11.00 0.25 -14.94
CA THR A 89 -9.69 -0.27 -15.35
C THR A 89 -8.74 -0.42 -14.15
N ALA A 90 -8.64 0.60 -13.30
CA ALA A 90 -7.77 0.57 -12.12
C ALA A 90 -8.28 -0.45 -11.08
N ARG A 91 -9.60 -0.53 -10.91
CA ARG A 91 -10.28 -1.50 -10.06
C ARG A 91 -9.91 -2.93 -10.43
N ARG A 92 -10.11 -3.31 -11.69
CA ARG A 92 -9.78 -4.65 -12.19
C ARG A 92 -8.30 -4.98 -11.99
N ARG A 93 -7.40 -4.03 -12.27
CA ARG A 93 -5.95 -4.23 -12.12
C ARG A 93 -5.53 -4.36 -10.66
N SER A 94 -6.07 -3.53 -9.78
CA SER A 94 -5.77 -3.57 -8.35
C SER A 94 -6.17 -4.91 -7.73
N ARG A 95 -7.36 -5.41 -8.06
CA ARG A 95 -7.83 -6.74 -7.63
C ARG A 95 -7.02 -7.88 -8.27
N ALA A 96 -6.58 -7.72 -9.52
CA ALA A 96 -5.74 -8.71 -10.19
C ALA A 96 -4.33 -8.78 -9.59
N ALA A 97 -3.72 -7.64 -9.25
CA ALA A 97 -2.40 -7.57 -8.62
C ALA A 97 -2.40 -8.09 -7.17
N ALA A 98 -3.52 -7.93 -6.46
CA ALA A 98 -3.74 -8.48 -5.14
C ALA A 98 -3.56 -10.01 -5.07
N MET A 99 -4.08 -10.75 -6.06
CA MET A 99 -4.13 -12.21 -5.99
C MET A 99 -2.74 -12.86 -5.95
N PRO A 100 -1.81 -12.58 -6.87
CA PRO A 100 -0.47 -13.15 -6.80
C PRO A 100 0.37 -12.58 -5.64
N TYR A 101 0.01 -11.38 -5.14
CA TYR A 101 0.61 -10.81 -3.93
C TYR A 101 0.24 -11.61 -2.68
N LEU A 102 -0.95 -12.21 -2.63
CA LEU A 102 -1.42 -13.10 -1.57
C LEU A 102 -0.79 -14.50 -1.64
N GLU A 103 -0.61 -15.03 -2.85
CA GLU A 103 -0.25 -16.44 -3.07
C GLU A 103 1.12 -16.82 -2.51
N GLY A 104 2.12 -15.96 -2.61
CA GLY A 104 3.47 -16.34 -2.16
C GLY A 104 3.71 -16.13 -0.65
N ARG A 105 2.76 -15.62 0.14
CA ARG A 105 3.00 -15.30 1.57
C ARG A 105 2.46 -16.38 2.50
N THR A 106 3.31 -17.32 2.89
CA THR A 106 2.92 -18.45 3.75
C THR A 106 2.93 -18.10 5.24
N GLU A 107 3.67 -17.07 5.62
CA GLU A 107 4.00 -16.67 6.99
C GLU A 107 2.80 -15.99 7.67
N VAL A 108 2.02 -15.20 6.93
CA VAL A 108 0.80 -14.51 7.42
C VAL A 108 -0.44 -15.39 7.45
N ARG A 109 -0.40 -16.57 6.84
CA ARG A 109 -1.56 -17.48 6.75
C ARG A 109 -2.07 -17.97 8.11
N ARG A 110 -1.29 -17.83 9.17
CA ARG A 110 -1.68 -18.18 10.54
C ARG A 110 -2.34 -17.04 11.31
N GLN A 111 -2.31 -15.81 10.78
CA GLN A 111 -2.93 -14.66 11.44
C GLN A 111 -4.46 -14.69 11.25
N PRO A 112 -5.27 -14.69 12.33
CA PRO A 112 -6.73 -14.79 12.21
C PRO A 112 -7.34 -13.67 11.35
N GLN A 113 -6.80 -12.46 11.47
CA GLN A 113 -7.17 -11.28 10.68
C GLN A 113 -7.01 -11.52 9.18
N TRP A 114 -5.84 -12.04 8.79
CA TRP A 114 -5.51 -12.38 7.41
C TRP A 114 -6.44 -13.46 6.87
N VAL A 115 -6.70 -14.50 7.66
CA VAL A 115 -7.63 -15.58 7.27
C VAL A 115 -9.05 -15.06 7.12
N LYS A 116 -9.52 -14.19 8.01
CA LYS A 116 -10.87 -13.58 7.91
C LYS A 116 -10.99 -12.74 6.64
N PHE A 117 -10.01 -11.87 6.37
CA PHE A 117 -9.98 -11.05 5.16
C PHE A 117 -10.00 -11.91 3.89
N LEU A 118 -9.14 -12.92 3.80
CA LEU A 118 -9.08 -13.82 2.64
C LEU A 118 -10.38 -14.61 2.41
N ARG A 119 -11.05 -15.02 3.49
CA ARG A 119 -12.34 -15.70 3.39
C ARG A 119 -13.42 -14.77 2.84
N ALA A 120 -13.50 -13.55 3.35
CA ALA A 120 -14.45 -12.54 2.87
C ALA A 120 -14.20 -12.22 1.39
N GLN A 121 -12.93 -12.07 0.98
CA GLN A 121 -12.57 -11.82 -0.42
C GLN A 121 -12.99 -13.01 -1.31
N LYS A 122 -12.67 -14.24 -0.90
CA LYS A 122 -13.05 -15.46 -1.66
C LYS A 122 -14.56 -15.65 -1.75
N ALA A 123 -15.31 -15.21 -0.74
CA ALA A 123 -16.77 -15.22 -0.75
C ALA A 123 -17.38 -14.09 -1.60
N GLY A 124 -16.57 -13.14 -2.08
CA GLY A 124 -17.03 -11.97 -2.83
C GLY A 124 -17.67 -10.89 -1.95
N GLU A 125 -17.47 -10.96 -0.63
CA GLU A 125 -17.99 -9.98 0.34
C GLU A 125 -17.16 -8.69 0.36
N ILE A 126 -15.88 -8.78 -0.02
CA ILE A 126 -14.98 -7.65 -0.18
C ILE A 126 -14.23 -7.72 -1.52
N PRO A 127 -13.92 -6.57 -2.15
CA PRO A 127 -13.17 -6.48 -3.40
C PRO A 127 -11.77 -7.13 -3.35
N GLY A 128 -11.04 -6.88 -2.28
CA GLY A 128 -9.66 -7.27 -2.04
C GLY A 128 -8.65 -6.50 -2.89
N HIS A 129 -8.55 -5.19 -2.69
CA HIS A 129 -7.56 -4.36 -3.38
C HIS A 129 -6.13 -4.59 -2.87
N LEU A 130 -5.15 -4.43 -3.76
CA LEU A 130 -3.74 -4.57 -3.41
C LEU A 130 -3.35 -3.62 -2.27
N THR A 131 -3.80 -2.37 -2.31
CA THR A 131 -3.53 -1.35 -1.27
C THR A 131 -3.99 -1.85 0.11
N SER A 132 -5.20 -2.40 0.18
CA SER A 132 -5.77 -2.93 1.43
C SER A 132 -4.98 -4.09 1.99
N ILE A 133 -4.60 -5.03 1.12
CA ILE A 133 -3.82 -6.21 1.50
C ILE A 133 -2.42 -5.80 1.97
N PHE A 134 -1.79 -4.85 1.28
CA PHE A 134 -0.47 -4.35 1.61
C PHE A 134 -0.48 -3.65 2.98
N ALA A 135 -1.45 -2.75 3.22
CA ALA A 135 -1.61 -2.06 4.49
C ALA A 135 -1.90 -3.02 5.65
N LEU A 136 -2.83 -3.97 5.45
CA LEU A 136 -3.14 -5.02 6.42
C LEU A 136 -1.88 -5.84 6.76
N GLN A 137 -1.14 -6.26 5.75
CA GLN A 137 0.09 -7.01 5.96
C GLN A 137 1.11 -6.19 6.77
N ALA A 138 1.36 -4.96 6.36
CA ALA A 138 2.34 -4.10 7.03
C ALA A 138 2.01 -3.95 8.53
N ALA A 139 0.73 -3.78 8.87
CA ALA A 139 0.27 -3.73 10.24
C ALA A 139 0.46 -5.06 10.99
N LEU A 140 0.15 -6.20 10.36
CA LEU A 140 0.32 -7.54 10.98
C LEU A 140 1.78 -7.93 11.24
N PHE A 141 2.73 -7.31 10.51
CA PHE A 141 4.16 -7.45 10.77
C PHE A 141 4.71 -6.35 11.69
N HIS A 142 3.84 -5.49 12.24
CA HIS A 142 4.21 -4.37 13.11
C HIS A 142 5.20 -3.41 12.44
N LEU A 143 5.05 -3.18 11.14
CA LEU A 143 5.81 -2.16 10.44
C LEU A 143 5.32 -0.76 10.87
N PRO A 144 6.23 0.17 11.19
CA PRO A 144 5.86 1.57 11.38
C PRO A 144 5.17 2.13 10.12
N LEU A 145 4.20 3.02 10.33
CA LEU A 145 3.28 3.47 9.28
C LEU A 145 3.99 4.20 8.14
N LEU A 146 4.87 5.15 8.44
CA LEU A 146 5.59 5.92 7.42
C LEU A 146 6.50 5.04 6.52
N PRO A 147 7.31 4.12 7.08
CA PRO A 147 8.00 3.10 6.30
C PRO A 147 7.07 2.24 5.43
N ALA A 148 5.91 1.84 5.95
CA ALA A 148 4.95 1.03 5.21
C ALA A 148 4.34 1.78 4.01
N LEU A 149 3.98 3.06 4.18
CA LEU A 149 3.52 3.93 3.08
C LEU A 149 4.58 4.08 2.00
N THR A 150 5.81 4.37 2.42
CA THR A 150 6.94 4.53 1.50
C THR A 150 7.20 3.23 0.72
N ALA A 151 7.16 2.09 1.40
CA ALA A 151 7.31 0.79 0.77
C ALA A 151 6.20 0.49 -0.25
N TYR A 152 4.95 0.85 0.05
CA TYR A 152 3.83 0.70 -0.89
C TYR A 152 4.01 1.57 -2.14
N VAL A 153 4.40 2.83 -1.95
CA VAL A 153 4.68 3.76 -3.04
C VAL A 153 5.82 3.23 -3.92
N ASN A 154 6.95 2.86 -3.33
CA ASN A 154 8.07 2.29 -4.09
C ASN A 154 7.70 0.99 -4.79
N PHE A 155 6.83 0.17 -4.18
CA PHE A 155 6.31 -1.05 -4.80
C PHE A 155 5.50 -0.75 -6.07
N GLU A 156 4.54 0.18 -6.02
CA GLU A 156 3.75 0.56 -7.20
C GLU A 156 4.63 1.17 -8.29
N GLY A 157 5.59 2.03 -7.94
CA GLY A 157 6.51 2.65 -8.88
C GLY A 157 7.44 1.65 -9.56
N ALA A 158 8.11 0.78 -8.79
CA ALA A 158 9.02 -0.23 -9.32
C ALA A 158 8.32 -1.22 -10.26
N ASN A 159 7.09 -1.64 -9.93
CA ASN A 159 6.31 -2.51 -10.81
C ASN A 159 5.80 -1.77 -12.05
N GLY A 160 5.46 -0.48 -11.92
CA GLY A 160 5.11 0.37 -13.06
C GLY A 160 6.25 0.53 -14.05
N LEU A 161 7.46 0.73 -13.56
CA LEU A 161 8.65 0.82 -14.41
C LEU A 161 8.95 -0.53 -15.10
N ALA A 162 8.83 -1.65 -14.38
CA ALA A 162 9.03 -2.98 -14.95
C ALA A 162 8.02 -3.31 -16.06
N ALA A 163 6.75 -2.91 -15.87
CA ALA A 163 5.70 -3.06 -16.89
C ALA A 163 6.03 -2.27 -18.17
N MET A 164 6.79 -1.18 -18.06
CA MET A 164 7.21 -0.34 -19.18
C MET A 164 8.49 -0.79 -19.86
N ALA A 165 9.46 -1.28 -19.09
CA ALA A 165 10.76 -1.73 -19.59
C ALA A 165 10.74 -3.14 -20.22
N GLY A 166 9.57 -3.73 -20.45
CA GLY A 166 9.44 -5.08 -21.00
C GLY A 166 9.83 -6.18 -20.01
N GLY A 167 9.76 -5.92 -18.70
CA GLY A 167 9.90 -6.91 -17.64
C GLY A 167 11.19 -6.82 -16.80
N GLU A 168 12.15 -5.94 -17.14
CA GLU A 168 13.31 -5.73 -16.26
C GLU A 168 12.90 -4.87 -15.06
N ARG A 169 12.91 -5.50 -13.89
CA ARG A 169 12.47 -4.89 -12.63
C ARG A 169 13.64 -4.23 -11.93
N LEU A 170 13.51 -2.93 -11.64
CA LEU A 170 14.34 -2.32 -10.60
C LEU A 170 13.85 -2.82 -9.24
N ASP A 171 14.78 -3.19 -8.38
CA ASP A 171 14.42 -3.43 -6.99
C ASP A 171 13.94 -2.11 -6.34
N PRO A 172 12.96 -2.14 -5.42
CA PRO A 172 12.41 -0.94 -4.79
C PRO A 172 13.43 -0.04 -4.09
N GLU A 173 14.58 -0.57 -3.64
CA GLU A 173 15.61 0.23 -2.97
C GLU A 173 16.38 1.05 -4.00
N THR A 174 16.79 0.44 -5.11
CA THR A 174 17.34 1.15 -6.27
C THR A 174 16.34 2.15 -6.85
N PHE A 175 15.05 1.80 -6.89
CA PHE A 175 13.99 2.72 -7.31
C PHE A 175 13.90 3.92 -6.36
N ALA A 176 13.86 3.70 -5.04
CA ALA A 176 13.77 4.75 -4.03
C ALA A 176 14.95 5.73 -4.07
N ILE A 177 16.17 5.22 -4.35
CA ILE A 177 17.36 6.06 -4.52
C ILE A 177 17.23 6.97 -5.75
N ARG A 178 16.60 6.48 -6.82
CA ARG A 178 16.40 7.23 -8.08
C ARG A 178 15.19 8.16 -8.05
N HIS A 179 14.20 7.89 -7.20
CA HIS A 179 12.92 8.58 -7.15
C HIS A 179 12.55 8.98 -5.71
N PRO A 180 13.21 10.00 -5.12
CA PRO A 180 12.95 10.44 -3.75
C PRO A 180 11.54 11.03 -3.55
N GLU A 181 10.84 11.36 -4.64
CA GLU A 181 9.49 11.94 -4.61
C GLU A 181 8.46 11.01 -3.97
N GLY A 182 8.66 9.69 -4.06
CA GLY A 182 7.80 8.73 -3.39
C GLY A 182 7.84 8.84 -1.86
N LEU A 183 9.04 9.06 -1.31
CA LEU A 183 9.22 9.29 0.13
C LEU A 183 8.60 10.62 0.57
N GLU A 184 8.76 11.67 -0.23
CA GLU A 184 8.17 12.98 0.10
C GLU A 184 6.64 12.95 0.04
N ALA A 185 6.05 12.24 -0.94
CA ALA A 185 4.61 12.01 -1.00
C ALA A 185 4.10 11.24 0.24
N ALA A 186 4.78 10.15 0.62
CA ALA A 186 4.45 9.39 1.83
C ALA A 186 4.52 10.25 3.11
N ARG A 187 5.54 11.10 3.24
CA ARG A 187 5.68 12.06 4.34
C ARG A 187 4.56 13.08 4.37
N ARG A 188 4.16 13.60 3.21
CA ARG A 188 3.07 14.58 3.09
C ARG A 188 1.76 13.99 3.57
N VAL A 189 1.41 12.79 3.10
CA VAL A 189 0.21 12.07 3.56
C VAL A 189 0.28 11.82 5.07
N PHE A 190 1.41 11.32 5.56
CA PHE A 190 1.59 11.03 6.98
C PHE A 190 1.40 12.27 7.86
N ARG A 191 1.90 13.44 7.45
CA ARG A 191 1.69 14.71 8.17
C ARG A 191 0.22 15.14 8.16
N LEU A 192 -0.42 15.13 6.99
CA LEU A 192 -1.84 15.51 6.87
C LEU A 192 -2.74 14.68 7.79
N SER A 193 -2.48 13.38 7.91
CA SER A 193 -3.25 12.50 8.79
C SER A 193 -3.02 12.71 10.28
N TRP A 194 -1.99 13.45 10.68
CA TRP A 194 -1.68 13.74 12.08
C TRP A 194 -2.00 15.19 12.47
N ASP A 195 -1.89 16.12 11.52
CA ASP A 195 -2.24 17.53 11.72
C ASP A 195 -3.77 17.75 11.80
N ASP A 196 -4.58 16.85 11.23
CA ASP A 196 -6.04 16.87 11.37
C ASP A 196 -6.53 16.48 12.79
N ASP A 197 -5.65 15.94 13.64
CA ASP A 197 -5.96 15.50 15.01
C ASP A 197 -5.68 16.58 16.09
N ASP A 198 -5.24 17.80 15.71
CA ASP A 198 -4.95 18.90 16.64
C ASP A 198 -6.20 19.52 17.31
N SER A 199 -7.37 18.91 17.13
CA SER A 199 -8.57 19.17 17.94
C SER A 199 -8.80 18.15 19.07
N ALA A 200 -8.00 17.10 19.17
CA ALA A 200 -8.07 16.10 20.24
C ALA A 200 -6.82 16.15 21.14
N SER A 201 -6.96 16.85 22.27
CA SER A 201 -5.98 16.90 23.37
C SER A 201 -5.40 15.51 23.70
N PRO A 202 -4.07 15.36 23.88
CA PRO A 202 -3.42 14.08 24.17
C PRO A 202 -3.48 13.75 25.67
N THR A 203 -4.69 13.56 26.19
CA THR A 203 -4.92 12.95 27.51
C THR A 203 -6.28 12.24 27.51
N GLY A 204 -6.30 11.00 27.01
CA GLY A 204 -7.47 10.12 27.06
C GLY A 204 -7.02 8.71 27.42
N HIS A 205 -7.11 8.41 28.71
CA HIS A 205 -6.64 7.21 29.40
C HIS A 205 -6.82 5.86 28.67
N LEU A 206 -5.75 5.06 28.74
CA LEU A 206 -5.82 3.62 29.02
C LEU A 206 -6.92 3.31 30.03
N ALA A 207 -7.97 2.61 29.60
CA ALA A 207 -8.81 1.83 30.49
C ALA A 207 -9.19 0.52 29.80
N CYS A 208 -8.61 -0.56 30.30
CA CYS A 208 -9.15 -1.91 30.18
C CYS A 208 -10.63 -1.92 30.56
N VAL A 209 -11.46 -2.56 29.74
CA VAL A 209 -12.41 -3.60 30.18
C VAL A 209 -12.52 -4.64 29.06
#